data_AF-A0A1G6MMH0-F1
#
_entry.id   AF-A0A1G6MMH0-F1
#
_cell.length_a   1.000
_cell.length_b   1.000
_cell.length_c   1.000
_cell.angle_alpha   90.00
_cell.angle_beta   90.00
_cell.angle_gamma   90.00
#
_symmetry.space_group_name_H-M   'P 1'
#
loop_
_entity.id
_entity.type
_entity.pdbx_description
1 polymer ?
#
loop_
_entity_poly.entity_id
_entity_poly.type
_entity_poly.pdbx_seq_one_letter_code
_entity_poly.pdbx_strand_id
1 'polypeptide(L)'
;MTEQTPPSPPPIQGPDRASNDVQYRTMTVKTIRGREGATRTKWQNQGWEFVSQTQGTLRTELSFRKVKPKGVGSYAAQAYAAFRSLQPKTQKVTLGIVCGLVAILVLAGVIASVVGGESEAPNATKASATKSAAPNPATSEEPTAQSPTQEVRPYSYEGPKYEVVTVNEGAGMGKLDQHWVHTAKLDYSTDAYKEQIKLIVADVARGAGTAKVLVDVVTDKEIIQAESADTIGDFMDSHDQDYWKNVMVPKEASDWVASYVGGIDQDEGKLSDAESAFEITWFIAGNSPKFEKWKPEVTGSP
;
A
#
# COMPACT_ATOMS: atom_id res chain seq x y z
N MET A 1 -55.27 33.06 -8.04
CA MET A 1 -55.07 31.62 -8.32
C MET A 1 -54.02 31.15 -7.33
N THR A 2 -54.46 30.49 -6.26
CA THR A 2 -53.60 30.10 -5.14
C THR A 2 -53.28 28.61 -5.33
N GLU A 3 -52.00 28.31 -5.54
CA GLU A 3 -51.50 26.96 -5.81
C GLU A 3 -51.56 26.13 -4.51
N GLN A 4 -52.47 25.15 -4.46
CA GLN A 4 -52.61 24.22 -3.35
C GLN A 4 -51.56 23.10 -3.51
N THR A 5 -50.57 23.07 -2.63
CA THR A 5 -49.60 21.96 -2.56
C THR A 5 -50.31 20.71 -2.03
N PRO A 6 -50.20 19.54 -2.69
CA PRO A 6 -50.82 18.31 -2.19
C PRO A 6 -50.14 17.84 -0.88
N PRO A 7 -50.90 17.22 0.05
CA PRO A 7 -50.35 16.74 1.32
C PRO A 7 -49.34 15.60 1.09
N SER A 8 -48.29 15.59 1.90
CA SER A 8 -47.28 14.52 1.90
C SER A 8 -47.91 13.19 2.34
N PRO A 9 -47.58 12.06 1.68
CA PRO A 9 -48.05 10.74 2.10
C PRO A 9 -47.44 10.35 3.46
N PRO A 10 -48.20 9.63 4.32
CA PRO A 10 -47.68 9.17 5.61
C PRO A 10 -46.57 8.13 5.44
N PRO A 11 -45.62 8.05 6.39
CA PRO A 11 -44.56 7.05 6.35
C PRO A 11 -45.15 5.65 6.51
N ILE A 12 -44.85 4.77 5.56
CA ILE A 12 -45.21 3.35 5.62
C ILE A 12 -44.37 2.69 6.72
N GLN A 13 -44.98 2.43 7.88
CA GLN A 13 -44.38 1.61 8.94
C GLN A 13 -44.65 0.14 8.61
N GLY A 14 -43.63 -0.54 8.07
CA GLY A 14 -43.59 -2.00 7.97
C GLY A 14 -43.20 -2.66 9.30
N PRO A 15 -43.53 -3.94 9.51
CA PRO A 15 -43.42 -4.60 10.81
C PRO A 15 -41.97 -4.80 11.26
N ASP A 16 -41.75 -4.57 12.55
CA ASP A 16 -40.51 -4.81 13.31
C ASP A 16 -39.93 -6.21 13.02
N ARG A 17 -38.83 -6.23 12.27
CA ARG A 17 -37.87 -7.33 12.28
C ARG A 17 -36.65 -6.82 13.04
N ALA A 18 -36.26 -7.54 14.10
CA ALA A 18 -35.05 -7.32 14.87
C ALA A 18 -33.87 -6.93 13.97
N SER A 19 -33.58 -5.63 13.90
CA SER A 19 -32.59 -5.06 13.01
C SER A 19 -31.23 -5.18 13.68
N ASN A 20 -30.36 -5.98 13.07
CA ASN A 20 -28.92 -5.77 13.20
C ASN A 20 -28.64 -4.37 12.66
N ASP A 21 -28.63 -3.38 13.53
CA ASP A 21 -28.51 -1.98 13.13
C ASP A 21 -27.10 -1.74 12.56
N VAL A 22 -26.99 -1.81 11.23
CA VAL A 22 -25.75 -1.57 10.51
C VAL A 22 -25.64 -0.06 10.33
N GLN A 23 -24.72 0.56 11.06
CA GLN A 23 -24.43 1.98 10.88
C GLN A 23 -23.69 2.17 9.55
N TYR A 24 -24.11 3.15 8.76
CA TYR A 24 -23.45 3.53 7.51
C TYR A 24 -22.74 4.87 7.69
N ARG A 25 -21.57 5.02 7.09
CA ARG A 25 -20.96 6.33 6.79
C ARG A 25 -21.40 6.74 5.40
N THR A 26 -21.92 7.95 5.23
CA THR A 26 -22.29 8.51 3.93
C THR A 26 -21.30 9.60 3.50
N MET A 27 -21.16 9.79 2.20
CA MET A 27 -20.43 10.92 1.62
C MET A 27 -21.09 11.38 0.32
N THR A 28 -20.88 12.64 -0.05
CA THR A 28 -21.35 13.22 -1.30
C THR A 28 -20.18 13.81 -2.07
N VAL A 29 -20.06 13.47 -3.35
CA VAL A 29 -18.98 13.90 -4.24
C VAL A 29 -19.58 14.64 -5.43
N LYS A 30 -19.06 15.82 -5.77
CA LYS A 30 -19.48 16.57 -6.95
C LYS A 30 -18.51 16.32 -8.10
N THR A 31 -19.02 15.95 -9.26
CA THR A 31 -18.23 15.75 -10.48
C THR A 31 -18.79 16.59 -11.63
N ILE A 32 -17.95 16.91 -12.62
CA ILE A 32 -18.40 17.51 -13.89
C ILE A 32 -19.24 16.48 -14.64
N ARG A 33 -20.32 16.95 -15.28
CA ARG A 33 -21.20 16.10 -16.10
C ARG A 33 -20.39 15.37 -17.18
N GLY A 34 -20.62 14.06 -17.32
CA GLY A 34 -19.88 13.18 -18.24
C GLY A 34 -18.71 12.44 -17.61
N ARG A 35 -18.32 12.75 -16.35
CA ARG A 35 -17.25 12.05 -15.59
C ARG A 35 -17.77 11.21 -14.43
N GLU A 36 -19.06 10.97 -14.36
CA GLU A 36 -19.71 10.20 -13.29
C GLU A 36 -19.22 8.76 -13.23
N GLY A 37 -19.03 8.10 -14.38
CA GLY A 37 -18.59 6.70 -14.43
C GLY A 37 -17.21 6.47 -13.84
N ALA A 38 -16.24 7.34 -14.18
CA ALA A 38 -14.89 7.28 -13.61
C ALA A 38 -14.90 7.57 -12.10
N THR A 39 -15.69 8.55 -11.67
CA THR A 39 -15.84 8.90 -10.25
C THR A 39 -16.50 7.77 -9.47
N ARG A 40 -17.55 7.15 -10.02
CA ARG A 40 -18.25 6.01 -9.41
C ARG A 40 -17.32 4.81 -9.25
N THR A 41 -16.59 4.45 -10.31
CA THR A 41 -15.62 3.34 -10.31
C THR A 41 -14.53 3.57 -9.26
N LYS A 42 -13.95 4.77 -9.21
CA LYS A 42 -12.94 5.14 -8.21
C LYS A 42 -13.41 4.88 -6.77
N TRP A 43 -14.61 5.35 -6.42
CA TRP A 43 -15.13 5.21 -5.06
C TRP A 43 -15.62 3.79 -4.74
N GLN A 44 -16.19 3.09 -5.72
CA GLN A 44 -16.55 1.67 -5.59
C GLN A 44 -15.34 0.80 -5.31
N ASN A 45 -14.21 1.03 -6.00
CA ASN A 45 -12.96 0.32 -5.75
C ASN A 45 -12.41 0.57 -4.34
N GLN A 46 -12.76 1.70 -3.70
CA GLN A 46 -12.42 2.01 -2.30
C GLN A 46 -13.44 1.44 -1.29
N GLY A 47 -14.33 0.56 -1.74
CA GLY A 47 -15.35 -0.07 -0.90
C GLY A 47 -16.53 0.84 -0.54
N TRP A 48 -16.78 1.91 -1.31
CA TRP A 48 -17.98 2.72 -1.17
C TRP A 48 -19.07 2.25 -2.12
N GLU A 49 -20.28 2.07 -1.61
CA GLU A 49 -21.45 1.71 -2.38
C GLU A 49 -22.14 2.99 -2.91
N PHE A 50 -22.47 3.00 -4.20
CA PHE A 50 -23.22 4.10 -4.80
C PHE A 50 -24.69 4.07 -4.35
N VAL A 51 -25.21 5.21 -3.88
CA VAL A 51 -26.57 5.32 -3.32
C VAL A 51 -27.49 6.08 -4.27
N SER A 52 -27.09 7.29 -4.68
CA SER A 52 -27.94 8.15 -5.50
C SER A 52 -27.12 9.15 -6.32
N GLN A 53 -27.74 9.67 -7.36
CA GLN A 53 -27.18 10.69 -8.24
C GLN A 53 -28.19 11.82 -8.43
N THR A 54 -27.75 13.06 -8.21
CA THR A 54 -28.53 14.26 -8.46
C THR A 54 -27.85 15.07 -9.54
N GLN A 55 -28.49 15.14 -10.71
CA GLN A 55 -27.93 15.80 -11.88
C GLN A 55 -28.25 17.30 -11.85
N GLY A 56 -27.23 18.14 -11.66
CA GLY A 56 -27.32 19.59 -11.84
C GLY A 56 -26.97 19.98 -13.28
N THR A 57 -27.05 21.28 -13.60
CA THR A 57 -26.81 21.83 -14.95
C THR A 57 -25.40 21.56 -15.48
N LEU A 58 -24.36 21.78 -14.65
CA LEU A 58 -22.95 21.58 -15.01
C LEU A 58 -22.26 20.46 -14.22
N ARG A 59 -22.72 20.23 -12.99
CA ARG A 59 -22.15 19.26 -12.06
C ARG A 59 -23.20 18.26 -11.62
N THR A 60 -22.75 17.03 -11.42
CA THR A 60 -23.55 15.94 -10.90
C THR A 60 -23.06 15.60 -9.50
N GLU A 61 -23.98 15.50 -8.55
CA GLU A 61 -23.69 15.06 -7.19
C GLU A 61 -23.94 13.56 -7.08
N LEU A 62 -22.95 12.83 -6.57
CA LEU A 62 -23.00 11.39 -6.36
C LEU A 62 -22.92 11.13 -4.85
N SER A 63 -23.92 10.46 -4.31
CA SER A 63 -23.93 10.04 -2.90
C SER A 63 -23.51 8.59 -2.79
N PHE A 64 -22.64 8.32 -1.82
CA PHE A 64 -22.12 6.99 -1.53
C PHE A 64 -22.32 6.66 -0.06
N ARG A 65 -22.39 5.37 0.25
CA ARG A 65 -22.36 4.86 1.63
C ARG A 65 -21.31 3.77 1.77
N LYS A 66 -20.76 3.63 2.97
CA LYS A 66 -19.88 2.53 3.34
C LYS A 66 -20.31 2.04 4.71
N VAL A 67 -20.39 0.73 4.91
CA VAL A 67 -20.70 0.17 6.23
C VAL A 67 -19.64 0.69 7.20
N LYS A 68 -20.08 1.34 8.28
CA LYS A 68 -19.19 1.67 9.37
C LYS A 68 -18.79 0.32 9.99
N PRO A 69 -17.52 -0.09 9.92
CA PRO A 69 -17.13 -1.30 10.63
C PRO A 69 -17.55 -1.10 12.09
N LYS A 70 -18.37 -2.01 12.62
CA LYS A 70 -18.66 -2.05 14.07
C LYS A 70 -17.29 -2.10 14.72
N GLY A 71 -16.93 -1.01 15.42
CA GLY A 71 -15.55 -0.61 15.59
C GLY A 71 -14.65 -1.77 16.00
N VAL A 72 -13.62 -2.04 15.20
CA VAL A 72 -12.56 -3.00 15.54
C VAL A 72 -11.98 -2.66 16.93
N GLY A 73 -12.08 -1.41 17.38
CA GLY A 73 -11.75 -0.99 18.75
C GLY A 73 -12.55 -1.66 19.88
N SER A 74 -13.81 -2.07 19.70
CA SER A 74 -14.55 -2.79 20.76
C SER A 74 -14.11 -4.23 20.89
N TYR A 75 -13.76 -4.87 19.77
CA TYR A 75 -13.22 -6.24 19.76
C TYR A 75 -11.74 -6.28 20.12
N ALA A 76 -10.96 -5.28 19.72
CA ALA A 76 -9.56 -5.11 20.12
C ALA A 76 -9.45 -4.80 21.62
N ALA A 77 -10.31 -3.95 22.19
CA ALA A 77 -10.32 -3.69 23.63
C ALA A 77 -10.72 -4.93 24.45
N GLN A 78 -11.70 -5.73 23.98
CA GLN A 78 -12.07 -6.98 24.64
C GLN A 78 -11.00 -8.07 24.47
N ALA A 79 -10.40 -8.20 23.27
CA ALA A 79 -9.32 -9.13 23.02
C ALA A 79 -8.06 -8.77 23.82
N TYR A 80 -7.72 -7.48 23.91
CA TYR A 80 -6.60 -6.97 24.71
C TYR A 80 -6.84 -7.18 26.21
N ALA A 81 -8.05 -6.92 26.70
CA ALA A 81 -8.42 -7.17 28.09
C ALA A 81 -8.42 -8.66 28.48
N ALA A 82 -8.75 -9.55 27.54
CA ALA A 82 -8.67 -11.00 27.71
C ALA A 82 -7.23 -11.54 27.55
N PHE A 83 -6.39 -10.90 26.73
CA PHE A 83 -4.99 -11.30 26.53
C PHE A 83 -4.09 -10.93 27.72
N ARG A 84 -4.33 -9.77 28.35
CA ARG A 84 -3.59 -9.35 29.56
C ARG A 84 -3.93 -10.14 30.82
N SER A 85 -5.05 -10.86 30.83
CA SER A 85 -5.45 -11.71 31.98
C SER A 85 -4.90 -13.13 31.88
N LEU A 86 -4.21 -13.49 30.79
CA LEU A 86 -3.52 -14.77 30.65
C LEU A 86 -2.17 -14.72 31.37
N GLN A 87 -1.82 -15.80 32.08
CA GLN A 87 -0.52 -15.92 32.75
C GLN A 87 0.66 -15.77 31.76
N PRO A 88 1.78 -15.17 32.18
CA PRO A 88 2.87 -14.76 31.29
C PRO A 88 3.56 -15.92 30.53
N LYS A 89 3.46 -17.16 31.01
CA LYS A 89 3.97 -18.34 30.29
C LYS A 89 3.05 -18.80 29.16
N THR A 90 1.76 -18.49 29.23
CA THR A 90 0.76 -18.81 28.20
C THR A 90 0.71 -17.75 27.10
N GLN A 91 1.00 -16.48 27.42
CA GLN A 91 1.08 -15.38 26.45
C GLN A 91 2.12 -15.63 25.33
N LYS A 92 3.29 -16.19 25.65
CA LYS A 92 4.33 -16.49 24.64
C LYS A 92 3.91 -17.59 23.66
N VAL A 93 3.14 -18.57 24.11
CA VAL A 93 2.62 -19.66 23.26
C VAL A 93 1.43 -19.17 22.42
N THR A 94 0.56 -18.33 22.99
CA THR A 94 -0.60 -17.79 22.27
C THR A 94 -0.20 -16.75 21.20
N LEU A 95 0.83 -15.92 21.44
CA LEU A 95 1.30 -14.95 20.43
C LEU A 95 1.85 -15.64 19.18
N GLY A 96 2.60 -16.74 19.34
CA GLY A 96 3.08 -17.54 18.21
C GLY A 96 1.96 -18.21 17.40
N ILE A 97 0.87 -18.62 18.06
CA ILE A 97 -0.30 -19.23 17.40
C ILE A 97 -1.18 -18.18 16.71
N VAL A 98 -1.30 -16.97 17.25
CA VAL A 98 -2.12 -15.88 16.65
C VAL A 98 -1.41 -15.24 15.45
N CYS A 99 -0.10 -15.00 15.50
CA CYS A 99 0.67 -14.56 14.32
C CYS A 99 0.63 -15.61 13.20
N GLY A 100 0.67 -16.91 13.55
CA GLY A 100 0.48 -17.99 12.59
C GLY A 100 -0.93 -18.05 11.98
N LEU A 101 -1.98 -17.80 12.78
CA LEU A 101 -3.37 -17.83 12.30
C LEU A 101 -3.79 -16.59 11.49
N VAL A 102 -3.22 -15.41 11.78
CA VAL A 102 -3.43 -14.22 10.92
C VAL A 102 -2.75 -14.43 9.56
N ALA A 103 -1.56 -15.03 9.51
CA ALA A 103 -0.93 -15.44 8.26
C ALA A 103 -1.79 -16.48 7.48
N ILE A 104 -2.45 -17.41 8.18
CA ILE A 104 -3.35 -18.40 7.55
C ILE A 104 -4.69 -17.78 7.10
N LEU A 105 -5.26 -16.79 7.79
CA LEU A 105 -6.50 -16.13 7.38
C LEU A 105 -6.32 -15.20 6.17
N VAL A 106 -5.14 -14.60 6.00
CA VAL A 106 -4.78 -13.88 4.76
C VAL A 106 -4.61 -14.86 3.58
N LEU A 107 -4.19 -16.11 3.84
CA LEU A 107 -4.11 -17.18 2.82
C LEU A 107 -5.48 -17.84 2.53
N ALA A 108 -6.34 -18.05 3.52
CA ALA A 108 -7.66 -18.67 3.34
C ALA A 108 -8.71 -17.71 2.76
N GLY A 109 -8.53 -16.39 2.90
CA GLY A 109 -9.35 -15.37 2.24
C GLY A 109 -9.22 -15.33 0.70
N VAL A 110 -8.24 -16.04 0.13
CA VAL A 110 -8.04 -16.17 -1.32
C VAL A 110 -8.64 -17.47 -1.89
N ILE A 111 -9.10 -18.42 -1.06
CA ILE A 111 -9.60 -19.73 -1.54
C ILE A 111 -11.14 -19.88 -1.46
N ALA A 112 -11.86 -18.98 -0.78
CA ALA A 112 -13.33 -19.05 -0.69
C ALA A 112 -14.09 -18.42 -1.88
N SER A 113 -13.57 -18.50 -3.11
CA SER A 113 -14.31 -18.16 -4.34
C SER A 113 -14.22 -19.19 -5.47
N VAL A 114 -13.62 -20.38 -5.24
CA VAL A 114 -13.61 -21.47 -6.25
C VAL A 114 -14.00 -22.80 -5.61
N VAL A 115 -15.29 -23.01 -5.31
CA VAL A 115 -15.94 -24.35 -5.31
C VAL A 115 -17.46 -24.21 -5.53
N GLY A 116 -17.96 -24.82 -6.61
CA GLY A 116 -19.36 -25.31 -6.78
C GLY A 116 -20.27 -24.41 -7.63
N GLY A 117 -20.85 -24.83 -8.77
CA GLY A 117 -20.98 -26.17 -9.33
C GLY A 117 -21.53 -26.16 -10.77
N GLU A 118 -21.52 -27.36 -11.36
CA GLU A 118 -21.81 -27.76 -12.74
C GLU A 118 -23.28 -27.63 -13.23
N SER A 119 -23.41 -27.80 -14.56
CA SER A 119 -24.60 -28.11 -15.39
C SER A 119 -25.40 -26.89 -15.88
N GLU A 120 -25.72 -26.69 -17.16
CA GLU A 120 -25.84 -27.60 -18.32
C GLU A 120 -25.75 -26.77 -19.62
N ALA A 121 -25.20 -27.36 -20.69
CA ALA A 121 -25.33 -26.90 -22.09
C ALA A 121 -26.76 -27.26 -22.61
N PRO A 122 -27.22 -26.93 -23.85
CA PRO A 122 -26.45 -26.69 -25.09
C PRO A 122 -26.99 -25.56 -26.01
N ASN A 123 -26.21 -25.14 -27.02
CA ASN A 123 -26.40 -25.60 -28.41
C ASN A 123 -25.71 -24.69 -29.45
N ALA A 124 -25.03 -25.37 -30.39
CA ALA A 124 -24.74 -25.07 -31.80
C ALA A 124 -24.33 -23.65 -32.27
N THR A 125 -23.19 -23.57 -32.97
CA THR A 125 -23.16 -23.57 -34.46
C THR A 125 -21.73 -23.76 -35.01
N LYS A 126 -21.65 -24.62 -36.04
CA LYS A 126 -20.49 -25.01 -36.88
C LYS A 126 -19.92 -23.86 -37.75
N ALA A 127 -18.61 -23.90 -38.00
CA ALA A 127 -17.91 -23.93 -39.32
C ALA A 127 -16.41 -23.57 -39.10
N SER A 128 -15.43 -24.46 -39.22
CA SER A 128 -14.82 -25.09 -40.43
C SER A 128 -13.81 -24.22 -41.20
N ALA A 129 -12.66 -24.87 -41.48
CA ALA A 129 -11.56 -24.59 -42.43
C ALA A 129 -10.42 -23.64 -42.01
N THR A 130 -9.13 -23.80 -42.36
CA THR A 130 -8.26 -24.84 -42.97
C THR A 130 -6.83 -24.25 -43.11
N LYS A 131 -5.78 -25.10 -43.05
CA LYS A 131 -4.35 -24.95 -43.50
C LYS A 131 -3.41 -24.03 -42.69
N SER A 132 -2.12 -24.31 -42.41
CA SER A 132 -1.06 -25.31 -42.75
C SER A 132 0.18 -24.59 -43.32
N ALA A 133 1.30 -24.65 -42.56
CA ALA A 133 2.73 -24.58 -42.93
C ALA A 133 3.26 -23.28 -43.62
N ALA A 134 4.49 -22.79 -43.46
CA ALA A 134 5.77 -23.33 -42.98
C ALA A 134 6.76 -22.15 -42.68
N PRO A 135 7.96 -22.40 -42.13
CA PRO A 135 8.93 -21.37 -41.70
C PRO A 135 9.96 -21.02 -42.80
N ASN A 136 10.64 -19.87 -42.66
CA ASN A 136 11.81 -19.53 -43.49
C ASN A 136 12.98 -19.02 -42.61
N PRO A 137 14.25 -19.46 -42.85
CA PRO A 137 15.37 -19.22 -41.95
C PRO A 137 16.39 -18.17 -42.44
N ALA A 138 17.23 -17.76 -41.49
CA ALA A 138 18.62 -17.29 -41.59
C ALA A 138 18.94 -15.97 -42.33
N THR A 139 19.60 -15.02 -41.63
CA THR A 139 20.69 -14.20 -42.17
C THR A 139 21.55 -13.58 -41.05
N SER A 140 22.83 -13.97 -41.07
CA SER A 140 24.08 -13.26 -40.73
C SER A 140 24.36 -12.78 -39.29
N GLU A 141 25.23 -13.54 -38.62
CA GLU A 141 26.05 -13.11 -37.49
C GLU A 141 27.29 -12.36 -38.02
N GLU A 142 27.48 -11.10 -37.60
CA GLU A 142 28.69 -10.32 -37.80
C GLU A 142 29.53 -10.35 -36.50
N PRO A 143 30.88 -10.42 -36.56
CA PRO A 143 31.70 -10.63 -35.39
C PRO A 143 31.67 -9.43 -34.44
N THR A 144 31.31 -9.71 -33.20
CA THR A 144 31.23 -8.77 -32.09
C THR A 144 32.59 -8.13 -31.82
N ALA A 145 32.67 -6.80 -31.96
CA ALA A 145 33.77 -6.01 -31.41
C ALA A 145 33.83 -6.27 -29.90
N GLN A 146 34.96 -6.79 -29.44
CA GLN A 146 35.22 -7.03 -28.01
C GLN A 146 35.15 -5.70 -27.27
N SER A 147 34.07 -5.49 -26.49
CA SER A 147 34.00 -4.41 -25.53
C SER A 147 35.20 -4.50 -24.59
N PRO A 148 35.90 -3.39 -24.33
CA PRO A 148 37.07 -3.39 -23.46
C PRO A 148 36.68 -3.91 -22.08
N THR A 149 37.46 -4.85 -21.56
CA THR A 149 37.40 -5.32 -20.17
C THR A 149 37.53 -4.10 -19.25
N GLN A 150 36.41 -3.63 -18.71
CA GLN A 150 36.42 -2.57 -17.72
C GLN A 150 37.04 -3.13 -16.43
N GLU A 151 38.11 -2.51 -15.98
CA GLU A 151 38.78 -2.81 -14.73
C GLU A 151 37.81 -2.53 -13.57
N VAL A 152 37.38 -3.60 -12.88
CA VAL A 152 36.43 -3.52 -11.76
C VAL A 152 37.13 -2.84 -10.58
N ARG A 153 36.82 -1.56 -10.35
CA ARG A 153 37.26 -0.86 -9.15
C ARG A 153 36.36 -1.27 -7.97
N PRO A 154 36.92 -1.50 -6.77
CA PRO A 154 36.12 -1.77 -5.59
C PRO A 154 35.20 -0.58 -5.32
N TYR A 155 33.95 -0.88 -4.97
CA TYR A 155 32.96 0.14 -4.67
C TYR A 155 33.33 0.88 -3.37
N SER A 156 33.26 2.21 -3.40
CA SER A 156 33.45 3.11 -2.27
C SER A 156 32.20 3.98 -2.14
N TYR A 157 31.64 4.05 -0.92
CA TYR A 157 30.48 4.89 -0.63
C TYR A 157 30.92 6.35 -0.41
N GLU A 158 30.44 7.25 -1.26
CA GLU A 158 30.77 8.68 -1.23
C GLU A 158 29.61 9.56 -0.72
N GLY A 159 28.59 8.94 -0.11
CA GLY A 159 27.39 9.63 0.37
C GLY A 159 27.49 10.16 1.80
N PRO A 160 26.41 10.77 2.32
CA PRO A 160 26.34 11.23 3.71
C PRO A 160 26.44 10.06 4.69
N LYS A 161 26.93 10.31 5.91
CA LYS A 161 26.92 9.30 6.97
C LYS A 161 25.47 8.91 7.30
N TYR A 162 25.22 7.61 7.37
CA TYR A 162 23.93 7.06 7.76
C TYR A 162 24.12 5.80 8.62
N GLU A 163 23.04 5.35 9.24
CA GLU A 163 22.97 4.13 10.04
C GLU A 163 21.70 3.37 9.68
N VAL A 164 21.81 2.09 9.35
CA VAL A 164 20.65 1.17 9.33
C VAL A 164 20.34 0.81 10.77
N VAL A 165 19.26 1.36 11.32
CA VAL A 165 18.91 1.22 12.74
C VAL A 165 18.23 -0.12 13.00
N THR A 166 17.35 -0.54 12.10
CA THR A 166 16.72 -1.86 12.13
C THR A 166 16.34 -2.32 10.74
N VAL A 167 16.19 -3.64 10.58
CA VAL A 167 15.71 -4.29 9.36
C VAL A 167 14.55 -5.19 9.75
N ASN A 168 13.34 -4.86 9.29
CA ASN A 168 12.19 -5.73 9.50
C ASN A 168 12.13 -6.75 8.35
N GLU A 169 12.66 -7.95 8.60
CA GLU A 169 12.71 -9.03 7.60
C GLU A 169 11.32 -9.45 7.14
N GLY A 170 11.09 -9.43 5.83
CA GLY A 170 9.81 -9.83 5.22
C GLY A 170 8.56 -9.07 5.68
N ALA A 171 8.72 -7.92 6.36
CA ALA A 171 7.60 -7.12 6.86
C ALA A 171 6.92 -6.29 5.74
N GLY A 172 7.65 -6.03 4.65
CA GLY A 172 7.16 -5.28 3.51
C GLY A 172 6.15 -6.05 2.66
N MET A 173 5.41 -5.31 1.83
CA MET A 173 4.60 -5.90 0.76
C MET A 173 5.47 -6.84 -0.10
N GLY A 174 4.94 -8.01 -0.46
CA GLY A 174 5.71 -9.00 -1.20
C GLY A 174 6.82 -9.70 -0.40
N LYS A 175 6.81 -9.59 0.94
CA LYS A 175 7.86 -10.10 1.85
C LYS A 175 9.24 -9.47 1.58
N LEU A 176 9.25 -8.20 1.21
CA LEU A 176 10.49 -7.44 1.11
C LEU A 176 10.98 -7.06 2.50
N ASP A 177 12.30 -7.03 2.64
CA ASP A 177 12.93 -6.51 3.85
C ASP A 177 12.80 -4.99 3.87
N GLN A 178 12.43 -4.44 5.03
CA GLN A 178 12.30 -3.01 5.25
C GLN A 178 13.46 -2.50 6.11
N HIS A 179 14.28 -1.65 5.52
CA HIS A 179 15.43 -1.03 6.16
C HIS A 179 15.05 0.35 6.68
N TRP A 180 15.15 0.53 7.98
CA TRP A 180 14.99 1.85 8.61
C TRP A 180 16.32 2.53 8.75
N VAL A 181 16.48 3.65 8.08
CA VAL A 181 17.74 4.39 7.98
C VAL A 181 17.63 5.72 8.70
N HIS A 182 18.56 5.95 9.61
CA HIS A 182 18.77 7.25 10.22
C HIS A 182 19.93 7.96 9.53
N THR A 183 19.74 9.24 9.22
CA THR A 183 20.79 10.14 8.73
C THR A 183 20.75 11.47 9.48
N ALA A 184 21.85 12.21 9.47
CA ALA A 184 21.83 13.59 9.97
C ALA A 184 20.95 14.46 9.05
N LYS A 185 20.39 15.54 9.61
CA LYS A 185 19.61 16.50 8.84
C LYS A 185 20.42 17.07 7.68
N LEU A 186 19.88 16.98 6.48
CA LEU A 186 20.49 17.48 5.25
C LEU A 186 19.97 18.89 4.94
N ASP A 187 20.61 19.57 3.99
CA ASP A 187 20.12 20.85 3.48
C ASP A 187 18.97 20.64 2.49
N TYR A 188 17.75 20.88 2.95
CA TYR A 188 16.52 20.75 2.15
C TYR A 188 16.19 22.01 1.34
N SER A 189 17.01 23.06 1.39
CA SER A 189 16.76 24.30 0.63
C SER A 189 16.97 24.13 -0.88
N THR A 190 17.63 23.05 -1.29
CA THR A 190 17.88 22.69 -2.70
C THR A 190 17.58 21.22 -2.93
N ASP A 191 17.47 20.78 -4.18
CA ASP A 191 17.27 19.36 -4.50
C ASP A 191 18.52 18.49 -4.30
N ALA A 192 19.66 19.06 -3.87
CA ALA A 192 20.90 18.33 -3.66
C ALA A 192 20.78 17.20 -2.62
N TYR A 193 19.90 17.34 -1.62
CA TYR A 193 19.66 16.26 -0.65
C TYR A 193 19.10 15.00 -1.33
N LYS A 194 18.35 15.11 -2.43
CA LYS A 194 17.76 13.94 -3.11
C LYS A 194 18.84 13.00 -3.63
N GLU A 195 19.89 13.56 -4.21
CA GLU A 195 21.04 12.78 -4.69
C GLU A 195 21.78 12.13 -3.51
N GLN A 196 21.90 12.82 -2.38
CA GLN A 196 22.46 12.24 -1.16
C GLN A 196 21.62 11.08 -0.60
N ILE A 197 20.28 11.21 -0.63
CA ILE A 197 19.36 10.13 -0.22
C ILE A 197 19.42 8.96 -1.20
N LYS A 198 19.49 9.21 -2.52
CA LYS A 198 19.66 8.14 -3.52
C LYS A 198 20.96 7.37 -3.31
N LEU A 199 22.05 8.05 -2.92
CA LEU A 199 23.29 7.37 -2.55
C LEU A 199 23.09 6.43 -1.36
N ILE A 200 22.42 6.88 -0.29
CA ILE A 200 22.06 6.02 0.86
C ILE A 200 21.25 4.79 0.39
N VAL A 201 20.17 5.01 -0.38
CA VAL A 201 19.29 3.91 -0.83
C VAL A 201 20.05 2.94 -1.72
N ALA A 202 20.90 3.42 -2.63
CA ALA A 202 21.72 2.57 -3.48
C ALA A 202 22.74 1.76 -2.67
N ASP A 203 23.32 2.36 -1.62
CA ASP A 203 24.25 1.66 -0.73
C ASP A 203 23.56 0.56 0.07
N VAL A 204 22.37 0.85 0.63
CA VAL A 204 21.53 -0.15 1.31
C VAL A 204 21.13 -1.28 0.37
N ALA A 205 20.66 -0.96 -0.84
CA ALA A 205 20.30 -1.96 -1.84
C ALA A 205 21.49 -2.84 -2.26
N ARG A 206 22.70 -2.26 -2.37
CA ARG A 206 23.93 -3.01 -2.63
C ARG A 206 24.30 -3.92 -1.46
N GLY A 207 24.22 -3.42 -0.22
CA GLY A 207 24.43 -4.23 0.98
C GLY A 207 23.44 -5.39 1.10
N ALA A 208 22.18 -5.19 0.67
CA ALA A 208 21.17 -6.24 0.57
C ALA A 208 21.34 -7.16 -0.64
N GLY A 209 22.21 -6.82 -1.60
CA GLY A 209 22.40 -7.55 -2.85
C GLY A 209 21.19 -7.51 -3.80
N THR A 210 20.24 -6.60 -3.59
CA THR A 210 19.03 -6.48 -4.41
C THR A 210 18.44 -5.08 -4.37
N ALA A 211 17.87 -4.63 -5.50
CA ALA A 211 17.10 -3.38 -5.56
C ALA A 211 15.67 -3.56 -5.03
N LYS A 212 15.23 -4.80 -4.78
CA LYS A 212 13.90 -5.14 -4.25
C LYS A 212 13.95 -5.11 -2.72
N VAL A 213 13.95 -3.91 -2.17
CA VAL A 213 13.93 -3.62 -0.72
C VAL A 213 13.00 -2.45 -0.46
N LEU A 214 12.55 -2.30 0.79
CA LEU A 214 11.97 -1.05 1.27
C LEU A 214 13.03 -0.29 2.06
N VAL A 215 13.15 1.02 1.85
CA VAL A 215 14.09 1.85 2.62
C VAL A 215 13.39 3.13 3.06
N ASP A 216 13.23 3.30 4.36
CA ASP A 216 12.69 4.53 4.96
C ASP A 216 13.82 5.34 5.56
N VAL A 217 13.99 6.57 5.10
CA VAL A 217 15.07 7.46 5.54
C VAL A 217 14.49 8.58 6.38
N VAL A 218 14.93 8.64 7.63
CA VAL A 218 14.48 9.63 8.62
C VAL A 218 15.67 10.34 9.27
N THR A 219 15.40 11.49 9.88
CA THR A 219 16.40 12.29 10.61
C THR A 219 16.19 12.32 12.11
N ASP A 220 15.13 11.67 12.60
CA ASP A 220 14.88 11.46 14.01
C ASP A 220 14.63 9.96 14.26
N LYS A 221 15.46 9.34 15.12
CA LYS A 221 15.37 7.91 15.43
C LYS A 221 14.08 7.53 16.14
N GLU A 222 13.40 8.48 16.80
CA GLU A 222 12.13 8.19 17.46
C GLU A 222 11.04 7.82 16.45
N ILE A 223 11.10 8.35 15.22
CA ILE A 223 10.20 7.91 14.13
C ILE A 223 10.41 6.41 13.85
N ILE A 224 11.66 5.96 13.79
CA ILE A 224 11.97 4.53 13.58
C ILE A 224 11.39 3.70 14.72
N GLN A 225 11.54 4.14 15.96
CA GLN A 225 11.00 3.44 17.12
C GLN A 225 9.48 3.32 17.05
N ALA A 226 8.81 4.40 16.64
CA ALA A 226 7.37 4.50 16.54
C ALA A 226 6.76 3.73 15.36
N GLU A 227 7.49 3.57 14.25
CA GLU A 227 6.93 3.05 12.99
C GLU A 227 7.47 1.68 12.59
N SER A 228 8.65 1.26 13.07
CA SER A 228 9.18 -0.07 12.79
C SER A 228 8.35 -1.15 13.45
N ALA A 229 8.07 -2.22 12.71
CA ALA A 229 7.29 -3.36 13.19
C ALA A 229 7.90 -4.03 14.45
N ASP A 230 9.22 -3.97 14.60
CA ASP A 230 9.93 -4.58 15.73
C ASP A 230 9.85 -3.75 17.02
N THR A 231 9.61 -2.43 16.92
CA THR A 231 9.72 -1.50 18.06
C THR A 231 8.42 -0.78 18.38
N ILE A 232 7.46 -0.74 17.46
CA ILE A 232 6.18 -0.05 17.64
C ILE A 232 5.40 -0.55 18.86
N GLY A 233 5.53 -1.84 19.22
CA GLY A 233 4.90 -2.40 20.42
C GLY A 233 5.38 -1.72 21.70
N ASP A 234 6.69 -1.71 21.93
CA ASP A 234 7.31 -1.07 23.11
C ASP A 234 7.09 0.45 23.11
N PHE A 235 7.07 1.06 21.92
CA PHE A 235 6.81 2.48 21.77
C PHE A 235 5.38 2.86 22.20
N MET A 236 4.38 2.09 21.74
CA MET A 236 2.97 2.30 22.08
C MET A 236 2.63 1.93 23.54
N ASP A 237 3.42 1.05 24.17
CA ASP A 237 3.27 0.75 25.59
C ASP A 237 3.84 1.88 26.49
N SER A 238 4.80 2.66 25.98
CA SER A 238 5.47 3.74 26.72
C SER A 238 4.88 5.12 26.47
N HIS A 239 4.06 5.30 25.42
CA HIS A 239 3.47 6.58 25.03
C HIS A 239 1.96 6.48 24.86
N ASP A 240 1.24 7.53 25.25
CA ASP A 240 -0.20 7.60 25.04
C ASP A 240 -0.57 8.16 23.66
N GLN A 241 -1.88 8.14 23.36
CA GLN A 241 -2.40 8.65 22.09
C GLN A 241 -2.17 10.16 21.91
N ASP A 242 -2.10 10.92 23.00
CA ASP A 242 -1.85 12.36 22.94
C ASP A 242 -0.39 12.64 22.57
N TYR A 243 0.55 11.83 23.05
CA TYR A 243 1.95 11.87 22.61
C TYR A 243 2.05 11.63 21.10
N TRP A 244 1.39 10.58 20.60
CA TRP A 244 1.38 10.29 19.16
C TRP A 244 0.88 11.50 18.36
N LYS A 245 -0.28 12.04 18.73
CA LYS A 245 -0.91 13.15 18.01
C LYS A 245 -0.11 14.45 18.09
N ASN A 246 0.45 14.77 19.26
CA ASN A 246 1.02 16.09 19.52
C ASN A 246 2.54 16.13 19.33
N VAL A 247 3.23 14.98 19.35
CA VAL A 247 4.68 14.88 19.21
C VAL A 247 5.06 14.12 17.93
N MET A 248 4.54 12.91 17.73
CA MET A 248 4.96 12.08 16.59
C MET A 248 4.47 12.60 15.25
N VAL A 249 3.18 12.95 15.14
CA VAL A 249 2.64 13.45 13.86
C VAL A 249 3.37 14.70 13.35
N PRO A 250 3.66 15.73 14.17
CA PRO A 250 4.50 16.85 13.73
C PRO A 250 5.92 16.43 13.35
N LYS A 251 6.52 15.49 14.10
CA LYS A 251 7.87 14.99 13.87
C LYS A 251 7.99 14.23 12.56
N GLU A 252 7.07 13.31 12.27
CA GLU A 252 7.01 12.61 10.97
C GLU A 252 6.92 13.60 9.80
N ALA A 253 6.12 14.65 9.95
CA ALA A 253 5.97 15.66 8.90
C ALA A 253 7.26 16.45 8.63
N SER A 254 8.13 16.63 9.63
CA SER A 254 9.38 17.39 9.48
C SER A 254 10.63 16.55 9.25
N ASP A 255 10.65 15.31 9.73
CA ASP A 255 11.88 14.53 9.87
C ASP A 255 11.86 13.17 9.16
N TRP A 256 10.71 12.78 8.56
CA TRP A 256 10.68 11.69 7.57
C TRP A 256 11.09 12.24 6.21
N VAL A 257 12.24 11.83 5.68
CA VAL A 257 12.82 12.44 4.46
C VAL A 257 12.27 11.81 3.19
N ALA A 258 12.38 10.48 3.11
CA ALA A 258 12.00 9.72 1.92
C ALA A 258 11.61 8.28 2.27
N SER A 259 10.84 7.66 1.39
CA SER A 259 10.56 6.22 1.40
C SER A 259 10.80 5.67 0.00
N TYR A 260 11.63 4.63 -0.11
CA TYR A 260 11.89 3.90 -1.35
C TYR A 260 11.16 2.56 -1.32
N VAL A 261 10.45 2.27 -2.40
CA VAL A 261 9.80 0.98 -2.63
C VAL A 261 10.39 0.37 -3.89
N GLY A 262 11.12 -0.74 -3.73
CA GLY A 262 11.75 -1.45 -4.84
C GLY A 262 11.03 -2.73 -5.21
N GLY A 263 10.60 -2.84 -6.48
CA GLY A 263 10.09 -4.06 -7.06
C GLY A 263 8.67 -4.44 -6.66
N ILE A 264 7.81 -3.48 -6.33
CA ILE A 264 6.38 -3.70 -6.10
C ILE A 264 5.56 -2.94 -7.14
N ASP A 265 4.72 -3.67 -7.87
CA ASP A 265 3.66 -3.07 -8.68
C ASP A 265 2.59 -2.52 -7.73
N GLN A 266 2.41 -1.20 -7.71
CA GLN A 266 1.51 -0.51 -6.79
C GLN A 266 0.02 -0.74 -7.12
N ASP A 267 -0.31 -1.12 -8.36
CA ASP A 267 -1.68 -1.39 -8.77
C ASP A 267 -2.08 -2.83 -8.39
N GLU A 268 -1.14 -3.78 -8.51
CA GLU A 268 -1.38 -5.19 -8.20
C GLU A 268 -1.00 -5.62 -6.78
N GLY A 269 -0.14 -4.86 -6.10
CA GLY A 269 0.44 -5.22 -4.80
C GLY A 269 1.36 -6.46 -4.87
N LYS A 270 1.98 -6.71 -6.02
CA LYS A 270 2.83 -7.90 -6.27
C LYS A 270 4.25 -7.50 -6.62
N LEU A 271 5.18 -8.45 -6.43
CA LEU A 271 6.54 -8.29 -6.89
C LEU A 271 6.58 -8.12 -8.41
N SER A 272 7.40 -7.17 -8.88
CA SER A 272 7.58 -6.86 -10.29
C SER A 272 9.02 -6.42 -10.56
N ASP A 273 9.50 -6.68 -11.78
CA ASP A 273 10.79 -6.21 -12.28
C ASP A 273 10.67 -4.99 -13.19
N ALA A 274 9.43 -4.56 -13.50
CA ALA A 274 9.18 -3.39 -14.32
C ALA A 274 9.74 -2.12 -13.66
N GLU A 275 10.23 -1.17 -14.47
CA GLU A 275 10.77 0.11 -13.95
C GLU A 275 9.73 0.89 -13.12
N SER A 276 8.45 0.76 -13.44
CA SER A 276 7.34 1.35 -12.69
C SER A 276 7.23 0.83 -11.25
N ALA A 277 7.81 -0.33 -10.96
CA ALA A 277 7.81 -0.96 -9.65
C ALA A 277 8.87 -0.40 -8.69
N PHE A 278 9.68 0.57 -9.14
CA PHE A 278 10.74 1.20 -8.37
C PHE A 278 10.47 2.70 -8.23
N GLU A 279 10.26 3.16 -7.00
CA GLU A 279 9.86 4.54 -6.73
C GLU A 279 10.45 5.05 -5.42
N ILE A 280 10.86 6.33 -5.41
CA ILE A 280 11.08 7.09 -4.18
C ILE A 280 9.93 8.08 -4.00
N THR A 281 9.38 8.10 -2.79
CA THR A 281 8.48 9.15 -2.29
C THR A 281 9.28 10.13 -1.42
N TRP A 282 9.18 11.42 -1.72
CA TRP A 282 9.86 12.52 -1.03
C TRP A 282 8.87 13.29 -0.15
N PHE A 283 9.12 13.40 1.16
CA PHE A 283 8.17 13.99 2.12
C PHE A 283 8.48 15.45 2.50
N ILE A 284 9.74 15.83 2.69
CA ILE A 284 10.10 17.17 3.23
C ILE A 284 10.07 18.29 2.16
N ALA A 285 9.91 17.93 0.88
CA ALA A 285 10.03 18.86 -0.26
C ALA A 285 8.78 19.71 -0.58
N GLY A 286 7.87 19.91 0.38
CA GLY A 286 6.66 20.74 0.24
C GLY A 286 5.43 20.22 1.00
N ASN A 287 4.28 20.88 0.83
CA ASN A 287 3.01 20.53 1.48
C ASN A 287 2.40 19.18 1.01
N SER A 288 3.05 18.49 0.08
CA SER A 288 2.58 17.25 -0.52
C SER A 288 3.76 16.37 -0.90
N PRO A 289 3.67 15.04 -0.70
CA PRO A 289 4.68 14.11 -1.18
C PRO A 289 4.93 14.24 -2.68
N LYS A 290 6.17 14.10 -3.11
CA LYS A 290 6.57 14.02 -4.52
C LYS A 290 7.05 12.61 -4.83
N PHE A 291 6.78 12.13 -6.04
CA PHE A 291 7.13 10.79 -6.47
C PHE A 291 8.15 10.85 -7.59
N GLU A 292 9.11 9.91 -7.56
CA GLU A 292 10.14 9.78 -8.57
C GLU A 292 10.35 8.30 -8.90
N LYS A 293 10.18 7.93 -10.18
CA LYS A 293 10.53 6.59 -10.66
C LYS A 293 12.04 6.49 -10.79
N TRP A 294 12.63 5.60 -10.01
CA TRP A 294 14.08 5.44 -9.95
C TRP A 294 14.43 4.08 -9.34
N LYS A 295 15.44 3.42 -9.91
CA LYS A 295 15.95 2.12 -9.47
C LYS A 295 17.46 2.22 -9.21
N PRO A 296 17.96 1.84 -8.02
CA PRO A 296 19.39 1.83 -7.74
C PRO A 296 20.10 0.74 -8.56
N GLU A 297 21.33 1.04 -8.99
CA GLU A 297 22.21 0.05 -9.60
C GLU A 297 22.80 -0.86 -8.53
N VAL A 298 22.48 -2.14 -8.61
CA VAL A 298 23.02 -3.19 -7.75
C VAL A 298 23.98 -4.03 -8.58
N THR A 299 25.12 -3.44 -8.93
CA THR A 299 26.23 -4.14 -9.59
C THR A 299 27.32 -4.42 -8.56
N GLY A 300 27.85 -5.65 -8.61
CA GLY A 300 28.78 -6.19 -7.64
C GLY A 300 28.05 -6.90 -6.49
N SER A 301 28.04 -8.24 -6.52
CA SER A 301 27.93 -8.97 -5.26
C SER A 301 29.15 -8.64 -4.40
N PRO A 302 28.98 -8.46 -3.07
CA PRO A 302 30.09 -8.23 -2.16
C PRO A 302 31.14 -9.35 -2.22
#